data_AF-A0A6P3ZC62-F1
#
_entry.id   AF-A0A6P3ZC62-F1
#
_cell.length_a   1.000
_cell.length_b   1.000
_cell.length_c   1.000
_cell.angle_alpha   90.00
_cell.angle_beta   90.00
_cell.angle_gamma   90.00
#
_symmetry.space_group_name_H-M   'P 1'
#
loop_
_entity.id
_entity.type
_entity.pdbx_description
1 polymer ?
#
loop_
_entity_poly.entity_id
_entity_poly.type
_entity_poly.pdbx_seq_one_letter_code
_entity_poly.pdbx_strand_id
1 'polypeptide(L)'
;MAEESRESLLKEEKVYYENCPGCKLEKYNEKHPGLPIKGLIYVWIIVLTSALPISSLFPFLYFMVKDFHIAKREEDISFYSGFIGAAFMLGRACTSVFWGLVADRYGRKPVIILGTIAVVIFNTLFGLSVNYWMAIITRFLLGCLNGVLGPIKAYAVEVFRTEYQALGVSTVSTAIGIGLIVGPAVGGYLAQPADKFPEIFSKNSLFGRFPYFLPCLCISLMAFGVTIASIWLPETLHKHNDSVEALETTAKKTDQKTEVEKTPKKNLLRNWPLMSSILTYCVFSLHSMAYTEIFSLWATSPRKLWGLSYKSEDVGQILTISGCSLFVFQSFLYPYIEKMIGATMAARISGVLTIPLLTAYPYIALLSGFSLFFLLNVASIIKNVLSTAIITGLLLIQSRAVEQNQRGAANGIAMTLMSLFKAVGPAAGGAILSWSQTRLDASFLPGTHMVFFLLNVVDAIGVLMTFKPFLPTP
;
A
#
# COMPACT_ATOMS: atom_id res chain seq x y z
N MET A 1 -33.41 38.23 -18.14
CA MET A 1 -32.37 39.29 -18.17
C MET A 1 -31.63 39.46 -16.84
N ALA A 2 -32.27 39.49 -15.66
CA ALA A 2 -31.55 39.62 -14.37
C ALA A 2 -30.89 38.32 -13.86
N GLU A 3 -31.31 37.14 -14.34
CA GLU A 3 -30.70 35.84 -14.00
C GLU A 3 -29.45 35.51 -14.85
N GLU A 4 -29.46 35.82 -16.15
CA GLU A 4 -28.28 35.70 -17.02
C GLU A 4 -27.12 36.61 -16.58
N SER A 5 -27.44 37.80 -16.03
CA SER A 5 -26.43 38.70 -15.47
C SER A 5 -25.82 38.19 -14.16
N ARG A 6 -26.47 37.25 -13.48
CA ARG A 6 -26.02 36.71 -12.19
C ARG A 6 -25.11 35.49 -12.37
N GLU A 7 -25.31 34.72 -13.43
CA GLU A 7 -24.36 33.67 -13.86
C GLU A 7 -23.08 34.25 -14.47
N SER A 8 -23.14 35.42 -15.12
CA SER A 8 -21.94 36.07 -15.65
C SER A 8 -21.07 36.74 -14.57
N LEU A 9 -21.64 37.11 -13.42
CA LEU A 9 -20.92 37.73 -12.30
C LEU A 9 -20.26 36.71 -11.33
N LEU A 10 -20.60 35.42 -11.41
CA LEU A 10 -19.98 34.35 -10.61
C LEU A 10 -18.88 33.57 -11.38
N LYS A 11 -18.72 33.83 -12.67
CA LYS A 11 -17.48 33.51 -13.38
C LYS A 11 -16.50 34.64 -13.09
N GLU A 12 -15.87 34.62 -11.91
CA GLU A 12 -14.55 35.25 -11.81
C GLU A 12 -13.74 34.73 -13.00
N GLU A 13 -13.36 35.61 -13.93
CA GLU A 13 -12.56 35.22 -15.09
C GLU A 13 -11.31 34.52 -14.58
N LYS A 14 -11.27 33.18 -14.68
CA LYS A 14 -10.07 32.42 -14.36
C LYS A 14 -8.97 32.89 -15.30
N VAL A 15 -8.04 33.68 -14.77
CA VAL A 15 -6.88 34.15 -15.53
C VAL A 15 -5.97 32.96 -15.75
N TYR A 16 -5.94 32.47 -16.98
CA TYR A 16 -5.12 31.34 -17.38
C TYR A 16 -3.80 31.79 -17.98
N TYR A 17 -2.71 31.39 -17.36
CA TYR A 17 -1.35 31.71 -17.80
C TYR A 17 -0.87 30.69 -18.84
N GLU A 18 -0.44 31.15 -20.02
CA GLU A 18 -0.03 30.25 -21.12
C GLU A 18 1.22 29.40 -20.79
N ASN A 19 2.12 29.93 -19.97
CA ASN A 19 3.35 29.25 -19.55
C ASN A 19 3.17 28.35 -18.31
N CYS A 20 1.95 28.26 -17.78
CA CYS A 20 1.65 27.47 -16.59
C CYS A 20 1.09 26.08 -16.98
N PRO A 21 1.79 24.97 -16.68
CA PRO A 21 1.33 23.64 -17.07
C PRO A 21 0.00 23.26 -16.40
N GLY A 22 -0.21 23.65 -15.14
CA GLY A 22 -1.49 23.46 -14.43
C GLY A 22 -2.67 24.18 -15.12
N CYS A 23 -2.52 25.45 -15.48
CA CYS A 23 -3.55 26.23 -16.20
C CYS A 23 -3.89 25.61 -17.57
N LYS A 24 -2.91 25.02 -18.25
CA LYS A 24 -3.12 24.32 -19.53
C LYS A 24 -3.96 23.05 -19.35
N LEU A 25 -3.74 22.32 -18.26
CA LEU A 25 -4.52 21.13 -17.91
C LEU A 25 -5.96 21.49 -17.53
N GLU A 26 -6.16 22.55 -16.74
CA GLU A 26 -7.50 23.04 -16.40
C GLU A 26 -8.29 23.46 -17.65
N LYS A 27 -7.67 24.26 -18.54
CA LYS A 27 -8.25 24.61 -19.85
C LYS A 27 -8.61 23.36 -20.68
N TYR A 28 -7.77 22.32 -20.64
CA TYR A 28 -8.04 21.07 -21.35
C TYR A 28 -9.25 20.34 -20.77
N ASN A 29 -9.34 20.25 -19.45
CA ASN A 29 -10.42 19.60 -18.73
C ASN A 29 -11.76 20.34 -18.90
N GLU A 30 -11.75 21.67 -18.94
CA GLU A 30 -12.98 22.46 -19.21
C GLU A 30 -13.50 22.24 -20.63
N LYS A 31 -12.61 22.00 -21.61
CA LYS A 31 -12.99 21.70 -23.00
C LYS A 31 -13.47 20.26 -23.20
N HIS A 32 -13.13 19.33 -22.32
CA HIS A 32 -13.46 17.91 -22.44
C HIS A 32 -14.23 17.43 -21.21
N PRO A 33 -15.57 17.62 -21.19
CA PRO A 33 -16.39 17.27 -20.03
C PRO A 33 -16.59 15.76 -19.84
N GLY A 34 -16.16 14.92 -20.80
CA GLY A 34 -16.31 13.47 -20.73
C GLY A 34 -15.40 12.79 -19.71
N LEU A 35 -15.65 11.49 -19.48
CA LEU A 35 -14.86 10.68 -18.55
C LEU A 35 -13.38 10.62 -18.99
N PRO A 36 -12.42 11.03 -18.14
CA PRO A 36 -11.00 11.08 -18.50
C PRO A 36 -10.32 9.71 -18.40
N ILE A 37 -10.75 8.76 -19.25
CA ILE A 37 -10.30 7.36 -19.26
C ILE A 37 -8.77 7.25 -19.36
N LYS A 38 -8.13 8.08 -20.21
CA LYS A 38 -6.67 8.09 -20.36
C LYS A 38 -5.96 8.40 -19.04
N GLY A 39 -6.43 9.41 -18.30
CA GLY A 39 -5.87 9.78 -17.00
C GLY A 39 -6.04 8.67 -15.96
N LEU A 40 -7.20 8.00 -15.96
CA LEU A 40 -7.45 6.86 -15.07
C LEU A 40 -6.50 5.70 -15.35
N ILE A 41 -6.28 5.37 -16.63
CA ILE A 41 -5.34 4.31 -17.04
C ILE A 41 -3.91 4.66 -16.59
N TYR A 42 -3.45 5.90 -16.78
CA TYR A 42 -2.13 6.33 -16.33
C TYR A 42 -1.95 6.18 -14.81
N VAL A 43 -2.90 6.69 -14.02
CA VAL A 43 -2.87 6.55 -12.56
C VAL A 43 -2.83 5.07 -12.18
N TRP A 44 -3.64 4.24 -12.84
CA TRP A 44 -3.74 2.82 -12.55
C TRP A 44 -2.43 2.07 -12.82
N ILE A 45 -1.81 2.23 -14.00
CA ILE A 45 -0.56 1.54 -14.34
C ILE A 45 0.62 2.01 -13.47
N ILE A 46 0.70 3.30 -13.14
CA ILE A 46 1.75 3.86 -12.27
C ILE A 46 1.68 3.27 -10.86
N VAL A 47 0.47 3.21 -10.31
CA VAL A 47 0.24 2.65 -8.96
C VAL A 47 0.53 1.15 -8.94
N LEU A 48 0.13 0.42 -10.00
CA LEU A 48 0.40 -1.01 -10.12
C LEU A 48 1.91 -1.29 -10.13
N THR A 49 2.69 -0.53 -10.90
CA THR A 49 4.17 -0.61 -10.91
C THR A 49 4.79 -0.42 -9.54
N SER A 50 4.24 0.49 -8.71
CA SER A 50 4.75 0.72 -7.35
C SER A 50 4.33 -0.38 -6.37
N ALA A 51 3.17 -1.01 -6.58
CA ALA A 51 2.61 -2.02 -5.69
C ALA A 51 3.24 -3.42 -5.89
N LEU A 52 3.53 -3.83 -7.13
CA LEU A 52 4.00 -5.19 -7.44
C LEU A 52 5.33 -5.60 -6.76
N PRO A 53 6.37 -4.75 -6.65
CA PRO A 53 7.60 -5.12 -5.94
C PRO A 53 7.38 -5.47 -4.46
N ILE A 54 6.35 -4.89 -3.83
CA ILE A 54 6.00 -5.14 -2.43
C ILE A 54 5.34 -6.51 -2.30
N SER A 55 4.32 -6.77 -3.10
CA SER A 55 3.47 -7.95 -2.95
C SER A 55 4.04 -9.22 -3.56
N SER A 56 4.84 -9.11 -4.62
CA SER A 56 5.49 -10.26 -5.25
C SER A 56 6.56 -10.93 -4.40
N LEU A 57 7.07 -10.23 -3.37
CA LEU A 57 8.11 -10.75 -2.49
C LEU A 57 7.65 -11.93 -1.64
N PHE A 58 6.44 -11.84 -1.07
CA PHE A 58 5.99 -12.72 0.01
C PHE A 58 6.09 -14.23 -0.31
N PRO A 59 5.71 -14.71 -1.52
CA PRO A 59 5.75 -16.14 -1.81
C PRO A 59 7.15 -16.76 -1.87
N PHE A 60 8.20 -15.98 -2.19
CA PHE A 60 9.53 -16.53 -2.44
C PHE A 60 10.62 -16.06 -1.46
N LEU A 61 10.32 -15.09 -0.60
CA LEU A 61 11.29 -14.49 0.31
C LEU A 61 11.99 -15.50 1.25
N TYR A 62 11.25 -16.48 1.76
CA TYR A 62 11.80 -17.54 2.60
C TYR A 62 12.90 -18.33 1.87
N PHE A 63 12.59 -18.76 0.64
CA PHE A 63 13.52 -19.51 -0.19
C PHE A 63 14.75 -18.67 -0.57
N MET A 64 14.54 -17.39 -0.86
CA MET A 64 15.64 -16.48 -1.19
C MET A 64 16.65 -16.33 -0.05
N VAL A 65 16.17 -16.20 1.19
CA VAL A 65 17.04 -16.13 2.37
C VAL A 65 17.71 -17.46 2.66
N LYS A 66 16.99 -18.58 2.45
CA LYS A 66 17.55 -19.93 2.56
C LYS A 66 18.72 -20.14 1.58
N ASP A 67 18.58 -19.70 0.34
CA ASP A 67 19.59 -19.84 -0.72
C ASP A 67 20.81 -18.92 -0.52
N PHE A 68 20.67 -17.84 0.27
CA PHE A 68 21.83 -17.02 0.66
C PHE A 68 22.72 -17.68 1.70
N HIS A 69 22.30 -18.79 2.32
CA HIS A 69 23.06 -19.51 3.34
C HIS A 69 23.57 -18.64 4.51
N ILE A 70 22.83 -17.57 4.83
CA ILE A 70 23.18 -16.63 5.92
C ILE A 70 22.72 -17.14 7.29
N ALA A 71 21.59 -17.85 7.33
CA ALA A 71 21.03 -18.39 8.54
C ALA A 71 21.76 -19.68 8.93
N LYS A 72 22.34 -19.70 10.14
CA LYS A 72 23.03 -20.91 10.67
C LYS A 72 22.05 -22.03 10.97
N ARG A 73 20.83 -21.68 11.36
CA ARG A 73 19.75 -22.61 11.67
C ARG A 73 18.53 -22.28 10.84
N GLU A 74 17.68 -23.28 10.57
CA GLU A 74 16.47 -23.09 9.77
C GLU A 74 15.44 -22.18 10.46
N GLU A 75 15.42 -22.14 11.79
CA GLU A 75 14.54 -21.24 12.55
C GLU A 75 14.90 -19.76 12.34
N ASP A 76 16.16 -19.46 12.04
CA ASP A 76 16.66 -18.09 11.90
C ASP A 76 16.31 -17.50 10.51
N ILE A 77 15.90 -18.32 9.54
CA ILE A 77 15.54 -17.86 8.18
C ILE A 77 14.43 -16.81 8.26
N SER A 78 13.40 -17.06 9.05
CA SER A 78 12.26 -16.15 9.24
C SER A 78 12.69 -14.78 9.79
N PHE A 79 13.67 -14.75 10.70
CA PHE A 79 14.23 -13.51 11.25
C PHE A 79 14.87 -12.67 10.14
N TYR A 80 15.78 -13.27 9.36
CA TYR A 80 16.47 -12.59 8.27
C TYR A 80 15.51 -12.14 7.15
N SER A 81 14.51 -12.96 6.80
CA SER A 81 13.45 -12.61 5.85
C SER A 81 12.68 -11.36 6.29
N GLY A 82 12.28 -11.29 7.56
CA GLY A 82 11.54 -10.15 8.10
C GLY A 82 12.26 -8.80 7.89
N PHE A 83 13.59 -8.76 8.02
CA PHE A 83 14.36 -7.54 7.76
C PHE A 83 14.39 -7.14 6.27
N ILE A 84 14.45 -8.10 5.35
CA ILE A 84 14.35 -7.81 3.90
C ILE A 84 12.94 -7.29 3.57
N GLY A 85 11.89 -7.89 4.15
CA GLY A 85 10.51 -7.41 4.01
C GLY A 85 10.34 -5.99 4.55
N ALA A 86 10.97 -5.68 5.69
CA ALA A 86 10.93 -4.37 6.32
C ALA A 86 11.73 -3.29 5.57
N ALA A 87 12.86 -3.65 4.93
CA ALA A 87 13.79 -2.71 4.31
C ALA A 87 13.11 -1.74 3.31
N PHE A 88 12.21 -2.25 2.47
CA PHE A 88 11.46 -1.41 1.52
C PHE A 88 10.58 -0.39 2.25
N MET A 89 9.82 -0.85 3.25
CA MET A 89 8.89 0.01 3.99
C MET A 89 9.62 1.05 4.84
N LEU A 90 10.77 0.67 5.41
CA LEU A 90 11.65 1.56 6.15
C LEU A 90 12.20 2.65 5.25
N GLY A 91 12.75 2.29 4.08
CA GLY A 91 13.24 3.26 3.10
C GLY A 91 12.16 4.24 2.67
N ARG A 92 10.94 3.73 2.39
CA ARG A 92 9.78 4.56 2.07
C ARG A 92 9.39 5.50 3.21
N ALA A 93 9.42 5.03 4.46
CA ALA A 93 9.08 5.86 5.61
C ALA A 93 10.05 7.04 5.74
N CYS A 94 11.36 6.81 5.56
CA CYS A 94 12.39 7.85 5.64
C CYS A 94 12.23 8.96 4.60
N THR A 95 11.80 8.64 3.38
CA THR A 95 11.76 9.61 2.26
C THR A 95 10.36 10.03 1.82
N SER A 96 9.29 9.44 2.38
CA SER A 96 7.90 9.74 1.95
C SER A 96 7.55 11.22 2.03
N VAL A 97 7.92 11.90 3.11
CA VAL A 97 7.70 13.34 3.30
C VAL A 97 8.55 14.15 2.31
N PHE A 98 9.81 13.75 2.15
CA PHE A 98 10.73 14.40 1.22
C PHE A 98 10.18 14.41 -0.22
N TRP A 99 9.72 13.26 -0.72
CA TRP A 99 9.16 13.17 -2.08
C TRP A 99 7.85 13.93 -2.24
N GLY A 100 7.04 14.06 -1.19
CA GLY A 100 5.87 14.94 -1.19
C GLY A 100 6.26 16.41 -1.39
N LEU A 101 7.23 16.90 -0.61
CA LEU A 101 7.73 18.27 -0.71
C LEU A 101 8.38 18.54 -2.08
N VAL A 102 9.15 17.58 -2.60
CA VAL A 102 9.76 17.68 -3.93
C VAL A 102 8.68 17.71 -5.01
N ALA A 103 7.63 16.89 -4.90
CA ALA A 103 6.53 16.89 -5.87
C ALA A 103 5.76 18.21 -5.88
N ASP A 104 5.56 18.82 -4.71
CA ASP A 104 4.88 20.12 -4.61
C ASP A 104 5.74 21.27 -5.16
N ARG A 105 7.07 21.20 -5.04
CA ARG A 105 7.98 22.25 -5.55
C ARG A 105 8.32 22.09 -7.04
N TYR A 106 8.64 20.87 -7.48
CA TYR A 106 9.17 20.61 -8.82
C TYR A 106 8.12 20.06 -9.79
N GLY A 107 6.97 19.63 -9.29
CA GLY A 107 5.91 19.01 -10.07
C GLY A 107 5.81 17.52 -9.82
N ARG A 108 4.64 16.96 -10.14
CA ARG A 108 4.25 15.60 -9.74
C ARG A 108 4.81 14.60 -10.75
N LYS A 109 4.86 15.00 -12.03
CA LYS A 109 5.35 14.18 -13.13
C LYS A 109 6.84 13.79 -12.97
N PRO A 110 7.79 14.70 -12.68
CA PRO A 110 9.19 14.32 -12.47
C PRO A 110 9.38 13.31 -11.35
N VAL A 111 8.67 13.47 -10.23
CA VAL A 111 8.75 12.55 -9.09
C VAL A 111 8.21 11.16 -9.43
N ILE A 112 7.11 11.09 -10.18
CA ILE A 112 6.56 9.82 -10.67
C ILE A 112 7.57 9.12 -11.58
N ILE A 113 8.16 9.82 -12.56
CA ILE A 113 9.14 9.25 -13.50
C ILE A 113 10.38 8.75 -12.76
N LEU A 114 10.92 9.53 -11.81
CA LEU A 114 12.06 9.10 -10.99
C LEU A 114 11.74 7.84 -10.17
N GLY A 115 10.52 7.78 -9.61
CA GLY A 115 10.06 6.62 -8.86
C GLY A 115 9.91 5.35 -9.72
N THR A 116 9.39 5.46 -10.95
CA THR A 116 9.28 4.30 -11.84
C THR A 116 10.64 3.85 -12.38
N ILE A 117 11.57 4.79 -12.64
CA ILE A 117 12.97 4.46 -12.98
C ILE A 117 13.63 3.71 -11.81
N ALA A 118 13.41 4.16 -10.57
CA ALA A 118 13.92 3.47 -9.39
C ALA A 118 13.39 2.03 -9.29
N VAL A 119 12.12 1.80 -9.63
CA VAL A 119 11.57 0.44 -9.74
C VAL A 119 12.34 -0.36 -10.79
N VAL A 120 12.53 0.15 -12.00
CA VAL A 120 13.29 -0.56 -13.06
C VAL A 120 14.69 -0.96 -12.58
N ILE A 121 15.44 -0.03 -11.99
CA ILE A 121 16.84 -0.26 -11.59
C ILE A 121 16.90 -1.19 -10.38
N PHE A 122 16.31 -0.79 -9.25
CA PHE A 122 16.53 -1.48 -7.98
C PHE A 122 15.74 -2.78 -7.86
N ASN A 123 14.59 -2.93 -8.52
CA ASN A 123 13.89 -4.21 -8.56
C ASN A 123 14.67 -5.24 -9.41
N THR A 124 15.29 -4.80 -10.51
CA THR A 124 16.16 -5.67 -11.32
C THR A 124 17.41 -6.08 -10.54
N LEU A 125 18.06 -5.13 -9.86
CA LEU A 125 19.22 -5.41 -9.00
C LEU A 125 18.85 -6.33 -7.84
N PHE A 126 17.66 -6.20 -7.26
CA PHE A 126 17.18 -7.11 -6.23
C PHE A 126 17.02 -8.55 -6.77
N GLY A 127 16.46 -8.73 -7.97
CA GLY A 127 16.36 -10.05 -8.59
C GLY A 127 17.72 -10.70 -8.90
N LEU A 128 18.77 -9.89 -9.10
CA LEU A 128 20.16 -10.30 -9.33
C LEU A 128 20.99 -10.39 -8.04
N SER A 129 20.38 -10.27 -6.86
CA SER A 129 21.14 -10.26 -5.61
C SER A 129 21.76 -11.63 -5.34
N VAL A 130 23.06 -11.64 -5.03
CA VAL A 130 23.82 -12.86 -4.69
C VAL A 130 24.02 -13.06 -3.19
N ASN A 131 23.78 -12.03 -2.39
CA ASN A 131 23.99 -12.06 -0.96
C ASN A 131 22.89 -11.30 -0.22
N TYR A 132 22.77 -11.61 1.07
CA TYR A 132 21.76 -11.04 1.97
C TYR A 132 21.82 -9.50 2.03
N TRP A 133 23.01 -8.93 2.14
CA TRP A 133 23.20 -7.48 2.29
C TRP A 133 22.82 -6.70 1.02
N MET A 134 23.13 -7.24 -0.15
CA MET A 134 22.71 -6.68 -1.44
C MET A 134 21.19 -6.68 -1.55
N ALA A 135 20.51 -7.74 -1.11
CA ALA A 135 19.05 -7.80 -1.09
C ALA A 135 18.44 -6.73 -0.17
N ILE A 136 19.00 -6.51 1.03
CA ILE A 136 18.57 -5.43 1.93
C ILE A 136 18.79 -4.06 1.30
N ILE A 137 20.02 -3.78 0.83
CA ILE A 137 20.39 -2.45 0.33
C ILE A 137 19.56 -2.09 -0.90
N THR A 138 19.42 -3.01 -1.86
CA THR A 138 18.61 -2.77 -3.05
C THR A 138 17.14 -2.53 -2.71
N ARG A 139 16.58 -3.25 -1.73
CA ARG A 139 15.20 -3.01 -1.25
C ARG A 139 15.05 -1.71 -0.50
N PHE A 140 16.00 -1.36 0.35
CA PHE A 140 16.00 -0.10 1.07
C PHE A 140 16.08 1.09 0.11
N LEU A 141 16.99 1.04 -0.87
CA LEU A 141 17.12 2.06 -1.90
C LEU A 141 15.88 2.14 -2.80
N LEU A 142 15.31 0.99 -3.17
CA LEU A 142 14.03 0.95 -3.88
C LEU A 142 12.93 1.65 -3.08
N GLY A 143 12.82 1.38 -1.77
CA GLY A 143 11.88 2.06 -0.89
C GLY A 143 12.14 3.57 -0.78
N CYS A 144 13.40 3.97 -0.63
CA CYS A 144 13.81 5.37 -0.52
C CYS A 144 13.48 6.18 -1.77
N LEU A 145 13.63 5.59 -2.96
CA LEU A 145 13.47 6.30 -4.24
C LEU A 145 12.09 6.12 -4.86
N ASN A 146 11.33 5.10 -4.46
CA ASN A 146 9.95 4.87 -4.90
C ASN A 146 8.93 5.67 -4.04
N GLY A 147 9.01 7.00 -4.14
CA GLY A 147 8.13 7.95 -3.45
C GLY A 147 6.74 8.13 -4.07
N VAL A 148 6.33 7.28 -5.02
CA VAL A 148 5.20 7.54 -5.95
C VAL A 148 3.83 7.59 -5.27
N LEU A 149 3.59 6.79 -4.21
CA LEU A 149 2.25 6.61 -3.62
C LEU A 149 1.64 7.88 -3.02
N GLY A 150 2.45 8.82 -2.54
CA GLY A 150 1.97 10.12 -2.05
C GLY A 150 1.58 11.05 -3.21
N PRO A 151 2.55 11.45 -4.06
CA PRO A 151 2.32 12.31 -5.21
C PRO A 151 1.23 11.81 -6.16
N ILE A 152 1.10 10.50 -6.40
CA ILE A 152 0.09 9.97 -7.32
C ILE A 152 -1.35 10.15 -6.80
N LYS A 153 -1.55 10.14 -5.47
CA LYS A 153 -2.86 10.43 -4.86
C LYS A 153 -3.22 11.90 -5.02
N ALA A 154 -2.26 12.80 -4.82
CA ALA A 154 -2.45 14.23 -5.06
C ALA A 154 -2.72 14.49 -6.55
N TYR A 155 -1.89 13.91 -7.42
CA TYR A 155 -2.04 13.98 -8.87
C TYR A 155 -3.41 13.48 -9.34
N ALA A 156 -3.91 12.37 -8.79
CA ALA A 156 -5.26 11.88 -9.13
C ALA A 156 -6.37 12.88 -8.76
N VAL A 157 -6.22 13.65 -7.68
CA VAL A 157 -7.21 14.69 -7.31
C VAL A 157 -7.08 15.94 -8.20
N GLU A 158 -5.87 16.30 -8.59
CA GLU A 158 -5.57 17.51 -9.37
C GLU A 158 -5.88 17.35 -10.87
N VAL A 159 -5.69 16.16 -11.43
CA VAL A 159 -5.93 15.91 -12.87
C VAL A 159 -7.41 15.87 -13.20
N PHE A 160 -8.23 15.36 -12.29
CA PHE A 160 -9.65 15.17 -12.56
C PHE A 160 -10.45 16.37 -12.10
N ARG A 161 -11.50 16.70 -12.87
CA ARG A 161 -12.50 17.69 -12.46
C ARG A 161 -13.12 17.27 -11.12
N THR A 162 -13.62 18.24 -10.37
CA THR A 162 -14.24 18.05 -9.04
C THR A 162 -15.26 16.91 -9.00
N GLU A 163 -16.05 16.76 -10.06
CA GLU A 163 -17.03 15.69 -10.27
C GLU A 163 -16.42 14.28 -10.27
N TYR A 164 -15.18 14.12 -10.76
CA TYR A 164 -14.49 12.83 -10.95
C TYR A 164 -13.32 12.60 -9.98
N GLN A 165 -13.08 13.49 -9.01
CA GLN A 165 -12.00 13.33 -8.03
C GLN A 165 -12.12 12.05 -7.21
N ALA A 166 -13.35 11.72 -6.79
CA ALA A 166 -13.62 10.48 -6.05
C ALA A 166 -13.27 9.24 -6.89
N LEU A 167 -13.56 9.28 -8.19
CA LEU A 167 -13.20 8.21 -9.12
C LEU A 167 -11.68 8.07 -9.20
N GLY A 168 -10.93 9.16 -9.35
CA GLY A 168 -9.47 9.11 -9.39
C GLY A 168 -8.82 8.50 -8.14
N VAL A 169 -9.28 8.91 -6.95
CA VAL A 169 -8.79 8.36 -5.67
C VAL A 169 -9.17 6.87 -5.54
N SER A 170 -10.36 6.49 -6.02
CA SER A 170 -10.77 5.08 -6.06
C SER A 170 -9.89 4.24 -6.99
N THR A 171 -9.49 4.78 -8.15
CA THR A 171 -8.58 4.10 -9.10
C THR A 171 -7.21 3.81 -8.49
N VAL A 172 -6.67 4.72 -7.66
CA VAL A 172 -5.44 4.43 -6.90
C VAL A 172 -5.63 3.23 -5.97
N SER A 173 -6.77 3.17 -5.27
CA SER A 173 -7.05 2.10 -4.32
C SER A 173 -7.27 0.76 -5.02
N THR A 174 -7.99 0.74 -6.16
CA THR A 174 -8.21 -0.48 -6.95
C THR A 174 -6.92 -0.99 -7.58
N ALA A 175 -6.03 -0.10 -8.05
CA ALA A 175 -4.72 -0.48 -8.58
C ALA A 175 -3.83 -1.15 -7.53
N ILE A 176 -3.81 -0.63 -6.29
CA ILE A 176 -3.12 -1.28 -5.16
C ILE A 176 -3.71 -2.67 -4.90
N GLY A 177 -5.04 -2.78 -4.87
CA GLY A 177 -5.74 -4.05 -4.69
C GLY A 177 -5.36 -5.09 -5.75
N ILE A 178 -5.30 -4.70 -7.03
CA ILE A 178 -4.88 -5.58 -8.12
C ILE A 178 -3.40 -5.95 -8.01
N GLY A 179 -2.55 -5.04 -7.54
CA GLY A 179 -1.16 -5.35 -7.21
C GLY A 179 -1.02 -6.45 -6.13
N LEU A 180 -1.96 -6.53 -5.19
CA LEU A 180 -2.01 -7.60 -4.18
C LEU A 180 -2.48 -8.95 -4.75
N ILE A 181 -3.13 -8.96 -5.93
CA ILE A 181 -3.54 -10.18 -6.63
C ILE A 181 -2.42 -10.64 -7.56
N VAL A 182 -1.99 -9.75 -8.46
CA VAL A 182 -1.01 -10.08 -9.50
C VAL A 182 0.38 -10.29 -8.91
N GLY A 183 0.75 -9.56 -7.86
CA GLY A 183 2.07 -9.67 -7.25
C GLY A 183 2.37 -11.07 -6.74
N PRO A 184 1.57 -11.65 -5.82
CA PRO A 184 1.79 -13.00 -5.32
C PRO A 184 1.72 -14.08 -6.39
N ALA A 185 0.89 -13.91 -7.42
CA ALA A 185 0.88 -14.82 -8.57
C ALA A 185 2.22 -14.78 -9.32
N VAL A 186 2.70 -13.59 -9.67
CA VAL A 186 3.99 -13.39 -10.35
C VAL A 186 5.15 -13.93 -9.50
N GLY A 187 5.20 -13.57 -8.22
CA GLY A 187 6.24 -14.03 -7.30
C GLY A 187 6.20 -15.53 -7.03
N GLY A 188 5.00 -16.10 -6.86
CA GLY A 188 4.82 -17.51 -6.54
C GLY A 188 5.18 -18.44 -7.69
N TYR A 189 4.62 -18.19 -8.88
CA TYR A 189 4.80 -19.06 -10.05
C TYR A 189 6.14 -18.87 -10.76
N LEU A 190 6.66 -17.65 -10.84
CA LEU A 190 7.90 -17.37 -11.59
C LEU A 190 9.19 -17.52 -10.77
N ALA A 191 9.11 -17.60 -9.44
CA ALA A 191 10.29 -17.89 -8.62
C ALA A 191 10.80 -19.31 -8.87
N GLN A 192 12.13 -19.51 -8.81
CA GLN A 192 12.82 -20.79 -9.03
C GLN A 192 12.45 -21.46 -10.37
N PRO A 193 12.56 -20.75 -11.51
CA PRO A 193 12.10 -21.25 -12.81
C PRO A 193 12.89 -22.46 -13.30
N ALA A 194 14.18 -22.58 -12.95
CA ALA A 194 15.02 -23.72 -13.33
C ALA A 194 14.62 -25.04 -12.64
N ASP A 195 14.00 -24.96 -11.45
CA ASP A 195 13.50 -26.14 -10.74
C ASP A 195 12.07 -26.51 -11.17
N LYS A 196 11.28 -25.51 -11.58
CA LYS A 196 9.86 -25.69 -11.96
C LYS A 196 9.65 -26.02 -13.43
N PHE A 197 10.41 -25.39 -14.31
CA PHE A 197 10.32 -25.55 -15.75
C PHE A 197 11.69 -25.99 -16.31
N PRO A 198 12.20 -27.17 -15.92
CA PRO A 198 13.54 -27.62 -16.29
C PRO A 198 13.73 -27.83 -17.80
N GLU A 199 12.63 -28.06 -18.55
CA GLU A 199 12.64 -28.18 -20.00
C GLU A 199 12.90 -26.83 -20.71
N ILE A 200 12.53 -25.71 -20.08
CA ILE A 200 12.65 -24.36 -20.63
C ILE A 200 13.89 -23.64 -20.06
N PHE A 201 14.16 -23.83 -18.77
CA PHE A 201 15.26 -23.17 -18.06
C PHE A 201 16.23 -24.20 -17.50
N SER A 202 17.43 -24.25 -18.08
CA SER A 202 18.50 -25.11 -17.56
C SER A 202 19.08 -24.54 -16.26
N LYS A 203 19.61 -25.41 -15.39
CA LYS A 203 20.29 -25.00 -14.14
C LYS A 203 21.54 -24.15 -14.38
N ASN A 204 22.17 -24.29 -15.55
CA ASN A 204 23.33 -23.50 -15.96
C ASN A 204 22.94 -22.16 -16.60
N SER A 205 21.65 -21.89 -16.81
CA SER A 205 21.17 -20.63 -17.36
C SER A 205 21.26 -19.49 -16.34
N LEU A 206 21.10 -18.25 -16.81
CA LEU A 206 21.03 -17.08 -15.95
C LEU A 206 19.94 -17.21 -14.87
N PHE A 207 18.82 -17.85 -15.19
CA PHE A 207 17.71 -18.07 -14.25
C PHE A 207 17.94 -19.23 -13.27
N GLY A 208 18.88 -20.13 -13.57
CA GLY A 208 19.38 -21.12 -12.60
C GLY A 208 20.36 -20.48 -11.61
N ARG A 209 21.22 -19.57 -12.08
CA ARG A 209 22.14 -18.79 -11.21
C ARG A 209 21.40 -17.76 -10.35
N PHE A 210 20.32 -17.18 -10.85
CA PHE A 210 19.48 -16.21 -10.14
C PHE A 210 18.01 -16.67 -10.10
N PRO A 211 17.64 -17.56 -9.15
CA PRO A 211 16.30 -18.17 -9.10
C PRO A 211 15.15 -17.18 -8.93
N TYR A 212 15.43 -15.98 -8.40
CA TYR A 212 14.43 -14.93 -8.12
C TYR A 212 14.44 -13.80 -9.15
N PHE A 213 15.25 -13.91 -10.20
CA PHE A 213 15.39 -12.86 -11.20
C PHE A 213 14.17 -12.74 -12.12
N LEU A 214 13.57 -13.86 -12.54
CA LEU A 214 12.44 -13.88 -13.46
C LEU A 214 11.22 -13.05 -12.99
N PRO A 215 10.70 -13.23 -11.75
CA PRO A 215 9.58 -12.40 -11.28
C PRO A 215 9.96 -10.91 -11.22
N CYS A 216 11.20 -10.61 -10.81
CA CYS A 216 11.68 -9.23 -10.76
C CYS A 216 11.81 -8.61 -12.16
N LEU A 217 12.30 -9.37 -13.14
CA LEU A 217 12.45 -8.94 -14.52
C LEU A 217 11.09 -8.60 -15.15
N CYS A 218 10.06 -9.43 -14.96
CA CYS A 218 8.70 -9.16 -15.46
C CYS A 218 8.15 -7.83 -14.91
N ILE A 219 8.32 -7.59 -13.60
CA ILE A 219 7.88 -6.34 -12.97
C ILE A 219 8.69 -5.15 -13.49
N SER A 220 10.01 -5.31 -13.67
CA SER A 220 10.88 -4.25 -14.18
C SER A 220 10.60 -3.91 -15.65
N LEU A 221 10.28 -4.90 -16.50
CA LEU A 221 9.88 -4.66 -17.90
C LEU A 221 8.56 -3.88 -17.97
N MET A 222 7.59 -4.24 -17.13
CA MET A 222 6.34 -3.48 -17.00
C MET A 222 6.63 -2.05 -16.52
N ALA A 223 7.48 -1.89 -15.51
CA ALA A 223 7.89 -0.58 -14.98
C ALA A 223 8.60 0.28 -16.04
N PHE A 224 9.38 -0.34 -16.94
CA PHE A 224 10.04 0.35 -18.05
C PHE A 224 9.02 0.88 -19.05
N GLY A 225 8.04 0.07 -19.44
CA GLY A 225 6.91 0.51 -20.27
C GLY A 225 6.12 1.66 -19.64
N VAL A 226 5.86 1.59 -18.32
CA VAL A 226 5.18 2.66 -17.58
C VAL A 226 6.04 3.93 -17.47
N THR A 227 7.35 3.80 -17.34
CA THR A 227 8.28 4.94 -17.34
C THR A 227 8.20 5.69 -18.67
N ILE A 228 8.21 4.97 -19.80
CA ILE A 228 8.03 5.56 -21.13
C ILE A 228 6.65 6.22 -21.20
N ALA A 229 5.59 5.52 -20.78
CA ALA A 229 4.22 6.05 -20.74
C ALA A 229 4.09 7.34 -19.92
N SER A 230 4.86 7.47 -18.82
CA SER A 230 4.85 8.62 -17.92
C SER A 230 5.45 9.89 -18.54
N ILE A 231 6.19 9.79 -19.64
CA ILE A 231 6.72 10.96 -20.38
C ILE A 231 5.57 11.78 -20.98
N TRP A 232 4.46 11.16 -21.36
CA TRP A 232 3.26 11.85 -21.89
C TRP A 232 2.29 12.33 -20.82
N LEU A 233 2.59 12.06 -19.54
CA LEU A 233 1.78 12.53 -18.43
C LEU A 233 1.72 14.08 -18.43
N PRO A 234 0.54 14.71 -18.31
CA PRO A 234 0.47 16.15 -18.08
C PRO A 234 1.03 16.51 -16.71
N GLU A 235 1.58 17.71 -16.56
CA GLU A 235 2.01 18.24 -15.26
C GLU A 235 0.86 19.05 -14.64
N THR A 236 0.65 18.90 -13.33
CA THR A 236 -0.43 19.55 -12.58
C THR A 236 0.03 20.79 -11.81
N LEU A 237 1.34 21.05 -11.73
CA LEU A 237 1.86 22.17 -10.97
C LEU A 237 1.48 23.53 -11.58
N HIS A 238 0.94 24.41 -10.74
CA HIS A 238 0.71 25.81 -11.09
C HIS A 238 1.94 26.65 -10.78
N LYS A 239 2.56 27.25 -11.81
CA LYS A 239 3.67 28.20 -11.67
C LYS A 239 3.21 29.57 -12.15
N HIS A 240 2.71 30.38 -11.22
CA HIS A 240 2.47 31.80 -11.45
C HIS A 240 3.73 32.56 -11.02
N ASN A 241 4.20 33.52 -11.81
CA ASN A 241 5.33 34.36 -11.37
C ASN A 241 4.87 35.19 -10.17
N ASP A 242 5.62 35.13 -9.06
CA ASP A 242 5.35 35.85 -7.80
C ASP A 242 5.07 37.36 -7.98
N SER A 243 5.56 37.96 -9.07
CA SER A 243 5.34 39.36 -9.43
C SER A 243 3.91 39.68 -9.90
N VAL A 244 3.22 38.72 -10.54
CA VAL A 244 1.85 38.94 -11.03
C VAL A 244 0.83 38.61 -9.93
N GLU A 245 1.12 37.61 -9.09
CA GLU A 245 0.29 37.32 -7.91
C GLU A 245 0.32 38.49 -6.92
N ALA A 246 1.46 39.16 -6.72
CA ALA A 246 1.53 40.39 -5.93
C ALA A 246 0.68 41.52 -6.53
N LEU A 247 0.65 41.69 -7.85
CA LEU A 247 -0.17 42.70 -8.54
C LEU A 247 -1.67 42.35 -8.52
N GLU A 248 -2.04 41.08 -8.73
CA GLU A 248 -3.43 40.61 -8.65
C GLU A 248 -3.96 40.65 -7.21
N THR A 249 -3.14 40.34 -6.20
CA THR A 249 -3.54 40.47 -4.79
C THR A 249 -3.67 41.94 -4.38
N THR A 250 -2.93 42.85 -5.02
CA THR A 250 -3.02 44.30 -4.75
C THR A 250 -4.20 44.94 -5.50
N ALA A 251 -4.50 44.49 -6.71
CA ALA A 251 -5.69 44.87 -7.48
C ALA A 251 -6.98 44.35 -6.80
N LYS A 252 -7.02 43.08 -6.37
CA LYS A 252 -8.17 42.51 -5.63
C LYS A 252 -8.44 43.20 -4.28
N LYS A 253 -7.41 43.75 -3.63
CA LYS A 253 -7.57 44.52 -2.38
C LYS A 253 -8.20 45.91 -2.56
N THR A 254 -8.23 46.43 -3.78
CA THR A 254 -8.72 47.80 -4.03
C THR A 254 -10.23 47.81 -4.35
N ASP A 255 -10.78 46.72 -4.91
CA ASP A 255 -12.21 46.65 -5.31
C ASP A 255 -13.10 45.70 -4.49
N GLN A 256 -12.57 44.94 -3.53
CA GLN A 256 -13.38 44.15 -2.61
C GLN A 256 -12.94 44.35 -1.16
N LYS A 257 -13.60 45.28 -0.46
CA LYS A 257 -13.77 45.20 1.00
C LYS A 257 -14.77 44.09 1.31
N THR A 258 -14.37 42.86 1.09
CA THR A 258 -14.99 41.69 1.70
C THR A 258 -13.87 40.96 2.41
N GLU A 259 -13.90 40.97 3.73
CA GLU A 259 -13.00 40.19 4.57
C GLU A 259 -13.11 38.72 4.17
N VAL A 260 -12.23 38.26 3.28
CA VAL A 260 -11.91 36.84 3.19
C VAL A 260 -11.09 36.55 4.44
N GLU A 261 -11.77 36.25 5.53
CA GLU A 261 -11.20 35.57 6.69
C GLU A 261 -10.40 34.37 6.14
N LYS A 262 -9.08 34.52 6.06
CA LYS A 262 -8.18 33.37 6.00
C LYS A 262 -8.35 32.65 7.33
N THR A 263 -9.33 31.75 7.39
CA THR A 263 -9.56 30.88 8.53
C THR A 263 -8.19 30.31 8.93
N PRO A 264 -7.76 30.46 10.19
CA PRO A 264 -6.47 29.95 10.61
C PRO A 264 -6.46 28.45 10.32
N LYS A 265 -5.50 27.97 9.52
CA LYS A 265 -5.36 26.55 9.19
C LYS A 265 -5.31 25.79 10.52
N LYS A 266 -6.44 25.20 10.94
CA LYS A 266 -6.53 24.44 12.19
C LYS A 266 -5.43 23.38 12.16
N ASN A 267 -4.59 23.34 13.18
CA ASN A 267 -3.51 22.37 13.27
C ASN A 267 -4.11 20.95 13.26
N LEU A 268 -3.94 20.24 12.13
CA LEU A 268 -4.46 18.88 11.93
C LEU A 268 -3.96 17.90 12.99
N LEU A 269 -2.71 18.09 13.45
CA LEU A 269 -2.10 17.28 14.51
C LEU A 269 -2.81 17.44 15.88
N ARG A 270 -3.54 18.53 16.08
CA ARG A 270 -4.31 18.79 17.31
C ARG A 270 -5.76 18.32 17.20
N ASN A 271 -6.21 17.89 16.01
CA ASN A 271 -7.52 17.29 15.79
C ASN A 271 -7.50 15.84 16.32
N TRP A 272 -7.95 15.67 17.57
CA TRP A 272 -7.93 14.37 18.25
C TRP A 272 -8.75 13.27 17.54
N PRO A 273 -9.99 13.52 17.05
CA PRO A 273 -10.72 12.55 16.22
C PRO A 273 -9.94 12.04 14.99
N LEU A 274 -9.22 12.94 14.31
CA LEU A 274 -8.38 12.55 13.19
C LEU A 274 -7.18 11.71 13.66
N MET A 275 -6.43 12.21 14.64
CA MET A 275 -5.20 11.56 15.10
C MET A 275 -5.46 10.20 15.73
N SER A 276 -6.52 10.06 16.53
CA SER A 276 -6.93 8.77 17.08
C SER A 276 -7.29 7.77 15.97
N SER A 277 -8.03 8.19 14.94
CA SER A 277 -8.36 7.32 13.80
C SER A 277 -7.12 6.95 12.96
N ILE A 278 -6.12 7.84 12.85
CA ILE A 278 -4.85 7.55 12.19
C ILE A 278 -4.04 6.55 13.02
N LEU A 279 -3.95 6.72 14.34
CA LEU A 279 -3.22 5.81 15.22
C LEU A 279 -3.81 4.40 15.21
N THR A 280 -5.14 4.28 15.32
CA THR A 280 -5.84 2.99 15.19
C THR A 280 -5.58 2.35 13.83
N TYR A 281 -5.61 3.15 12.75
CA TYR A 281 -5.27 2.68 11.41
C TYR A 281 -3.83 2.17 11.30
N CYS A 282 -2.88 2.81 11.98
CA CYS A 282 -1.49 2.39 12.00
C CYS A 282 -1.31 1.05 12.72
N VAL A 283 -1.99 0.82 13.85
CA VAL A 283 -1.95 -0.45 14.59
C VAL A 283 -2.52 -1.59 13.74
N PHE A 284 -3.69 -1.42 13.13
CA PHE A 284 -4.25 -2.45 12.23
C PHE A 284 -3.43 -2.65 10.96
N SER A 285 -2.79 -1.60 10.44
CA SER A 285 -1.87 -1.70 9.31
C SER A 285 -0.59 -2.47 9.66
N LEU A 286 -0.05 -2.28 10.87
CA LEU A 286 1.04 -3.08 11.41
C LEU A 286 0.63 -4.54 11.53
N HIS A 287 -0.52 -4.81 12.18
CA HIS A 287 -1.06 -6.16 12.32
C HIS A 287 -1.26 -6.85 10.96
N SER A 288 -1.89 -6.16 10.01
CA SER A 288 -2.16 -6.71 8.68
C SER A 288 -0.86 -7.05 7.93
N MET A 289 0.16 -6.18 8.01
CA MET A 289 1.46 -6.41 7.39
C MET A 289 2.23 -7.55 8.09
N ALA A 290 2.25 -7.56 9.42
CA ALA A 290 2.89 -8.62 10.20
C ALA A 290 2.25 -9.98 9.91
N TYR A 291 0.91 -10.07 9.84
CA TYR A 291 0.22 -11.29 9.44
C TYR A 291 0.67 -11.75 8.06
N THR A 292 0.72 -10.87 7.05
CA THR A 292 1.01 -11.31 5.67
C THR A 292 2.43 -11.87 5.57
N GLU A 293 3.39 -11.22 6.24
CA GLU A 293 4.75 -11.72 6.36
C GLU A 293 4.81 -13.06 7.10
N ILE A 294 4.23 -13.12 8.32
CA ILE A 294 4.21 -14.33 9.15
C ILE A 294 3.56 -15.49 8.40
N PHE A 295 2.41 -15.27 7.76
CA PHE A 295 1.68 -16.30 7.04
C PHE A 295 2.53 -16.92 5.94
N SER A 296 3.20 -16.08 5.13
CA SER A 296 4.06 -16.57 4.05
C SER A 296 5.30 -17.31 4.56
N LEU A 297 5.95 -16.79 5.60
CA LEU A 297 7.12 -17.46 6.20
C LEU A 297 6.74 -18.75 6.92
N TRP A 298 5.63 -18.76 7.65
CA TRP A 298 5.12 -19.93 8.36
C TRP A 298 4.64 -21.02 7.40
N ALA A 299 3.94 -20.66 6.32
CA ALA A 299 3.50 -21.61 5.31
C ALA A 299 4.69 -22.30 4.62
N THR A 300 5.75 -21.56 4.30
CA THR A 300 6.97 -22.09 3.66
C THR A 300 7.90 -22.82 4.64
N SER A 301 7.80 -22.53 5.93
CA SER A 301 8.63 -23.16 6.96
C SER A 301 8.44 -24.69 7.00
N PRO A 302 9.50 -25.45 7.30
CA PRO A 302 9.46 -26.90 7.44
C PRO A 302 8.44 -27.41 8.46
N ARG A 303 7.83 -28.55 8.19
CA ARG A 303 6.93 -29.27 9.13
C ARG A 303 7.56 -29.57 10.48
N LYS A 304 8.87 -29.80 10.56
CA LYS A 304 9.60 -29.99 11.84
C LYS A 304 9.53 -28.76 12.75
N LEU A 305 9.37 -27.56 12.17
CA LEU A 305 9.20 -26.28 12.87
C LEU A 305 7.72 -25.87 12.98
N TRP A 306 6.80 -26.83 12.85
CA TRP A 306 5.35 -26.60 12.85
C TRP A 306 4.85 -25.67 11.72
N GLY A 307 5.63 -25.55 10.65
CA GLY A 307 5.22 -24.91 9.39
C GLY A 307 4.48 -25.88 8.45
N LEU A 308 4.17 -25.46 7.22
CA LEU A 308 3.41 -26.27 6.27
C LEU A 308 4.25 -26.94 5.18
N SER A 309 5.53 -26.57 5.03
CA SER A 309 6.43 -26.96 3.93
C SER A 309 5.87 -26.64 2.53
N TYR A 310 5.13 -25.56 2.39
CA TYR A 310 4.56 -25.14 1.11
C TYR A 310 5.62 -24.57 0.18
N LYS A 311 5.43 -24.79 -1.13
CA LYS A 311 6.25 -24.16 -2.17
C LYS A 311 5.83 -22.70 -2.37
N SER A 312 6.64 -21.93 -3.10
CA SER A 312 6.30 -20.54 -3.42
C SER A 312 5.01 -20.44 -4.25
N GLU A 313 4.71 -21.45 -5.08
CA GLU A 313 3.47 -21.53 -5.86
C GLU A 313 2.23 -21.61 -4.97
N ASP A 314 2.25 -22.48 -3.96
CA ASP A 314 1.12 -22.70 -3.06
C ASP A 314 0.78 -21.41 -2.29
N VAL A 315 1.83 -20.73 -1.77
CA VAL A 315 1.66 -19.45 -1.06
C VAL A 315 1.18 -18.36 -2.02
N GLY A 316 1.74 -18.30 -3.23
CA GLY A 316 1.30 -17.38 -4.28
C GLY A 316 -0.17 -17.58 -4.64
N GLN A 317 -0.61 -18.83 -4.78
CA GLN A 317 -1.99 -19.20 -5.09
C GLN A 317 -2.95 -18.76 -3.98
N ILE A 318 -2.65 -19.05 -2.71
CA ILE A 318 -3.52 -18.67 -1.58
C ILE A 318 -3.66 -17.16 -1.46
N LEU A 319 -2.54 -16.42 -1.59
CA LEU A 319 -2.56 -14.96 -1.55
C LEU A 319 -3.32 -14.37 -2.74
N THR A 320 -3.18 -14.95 -3.93
CA THR A 320 -3.90 -14.53 -5.15
C THR A 320 -5.42 -14.75 -5.00
N ILE A 321 -5.83 -15.93 -4.56
CA ILE A 321 -7.25 -16.27 -4.30
C ILE A 321 -7.82 -15.30 -3.25
N SER A 322 -7.09 -15.07 -2.17
CA SER A 322 -7.48 -14.13 -1.12
C SER A 322 -7.59 -12.69 -1.66
N GLY A 323 -6.66 -12.25 -2.51
CA GLY A 323 -6.72 -10.95 -3.17
C GLY A 323 -7.93 -10.79 -4.10
N CYS A 324 -8.29 -11.84 -4.85
CA CYS A 324 -9.50 -11.82 -5.69
C CYS A 324 -10.76 -11.67 -4.83
N SER A 325 -10.85 -12.43 -3.73
CA SER A 325 -11.98 -12.35 -2.80
C SER A 325 -12.13 -10.96 -2.16
N LEU A 326 -11.00 -10.31 -1.86
CA LEU A 326 -10.93 -8.95 -1.38
C LEU A 326 -11.56 -7.96 -2.38
N PHE A 327 -11.21 -8.05 -3.66
CA PHE A 327 -11.75 -7.15 -4.68
C PHE A 327 -13.27 -7.27 -4.82
N VAL A 328 -13.79 -8.50 -4.79
CA VAL A 328 -15.24 -8.78 -4.81
C VAL A 328 -15.93 -8.21 -3.57
N PHE A 329 -15.36 -8.45 -2.38
CA PHE A 329 -15.91 -7.95 -1.13
C PHE A 329 -15.97 -6.41 -1.10
N GLN A 330 -14.89 -5.74 -1.50
CA GLN A 330 -14.81 -4.27 -1.49
C GLN A 330 -15.76 -3.63 -2.51
N SER A 331 -15.94 -4.24 -3.68
CA SER A 331 -16.78 -3.69 -4.75
C SER A 331 -18.26 -3.89 -4.46
N PHE A 332 -18.66 -5.05 -3.94
CA PHE A 332 -20.05 -5.43 -3.81
C PHE A 332 -20.56 -5.43 -2.37
N LEU A 333 -19.88 -6.08 -1.43
CA LEU A 333 -20.43 -6.35 -0.09
C LEU A 333 -20.22 -5.19 0.88
N TYR A 334 -19.04 -4.57 0.87
CA TYR A 334 -18.68 -3.54 1.84
C TYR A 334 -19.64 -2.33 1.84
N PRO A 335 -20.09 -1.77 0.69
CA PRO A 335 -21.04 -0.67 0.69
C PRO A 335 -22.38 -0.99 1.37
N TYR A 336 -22.85 -2.24 1.28
CA TYR A 336 -24.07 -2.66 1.99
C TYR A 336 -23.82 -2.77 3.49
N ILE A 337 -22.70 -3.35 3.90
CA ILE A 337 -22.32 -3.48 5.32
C ILE A 337 -22.18 -2.09 5.95
N GLU A 338 -21.50 -1.16 5.27
CA GLU A 338 -21.32 0.21 5.77
C GLU A 338 -22.66 0.92 5.97
N LYS A 339 -23.61 0.75 5.04
CA LYS A 339 -24.96 1.33 5.15
C LYS A 339 -25.78 0.72 6.30
N MET A 340 -25.62 -0.57 6.57
CA MET A 340 -26.41 -1.28 7.59
C MET A 340 -25.94 -1.01 9.02
N ILE A 341 -24.63 -1.10 9.27
CA ILE A 341 -24.07 -1.07 10.64
C ILE A 341 -23.08 0.08 10.87
N GLY A 342 -22.70 0.83 9.83
CA GLY A 342 -21.73 1.91 9.91
C GLY A 342 -20.27 1.44 9.95
N ALA A 343 -19.35 2.35 9.57
CA ALA A 343 -17.92 2.07 9.47
C ALA A 343 -17.26 1.65 10.80
N THR A 344 -17.63 2.29 11.92
CA THR A 344 -17.04 2.00 13.23
C THR A 344 -17.44 0.62 13.75
N MET A 345 -18.73 0.24 13.62
CA MET A 345 -19.19 -1.08 14.06
C MET A 345 -18.65 -2.19 13.16
N ALA A 346 -18.59 -1.96 11.84
CA ALA A 346 -17.97 -2.89 10.91
C ALA A 346 -16.52 -3.19 11.30
N ALA A 347 -15.71 -2.16 11.59
CA ALA A 347 -14.34 -2.36 12.05
C ALA A 347 -14.25 -3.13 13.38
N ARG A 348 -15.14 -2.84 14.34
CA ARG A 348 -15.20 -3.56 15.64
C ARG A 348 -15.51 -5.05 15.46
N ILE A 349 -16.59 -5.35 14.75
CA ILE A 349 -17.02 -6.72 14.48
C ILE A 349 -15.91 -7.47 13.74
N SER A 350 -15.31 -6.84 12.73
CA SER A 350 -14.23 -7.48 11.98
C SER A 350 -12.98 -7.76 12.80
N GLY A 351 -12.58 -6.86 13.71
CA GLY A 351 -11.46 -7.13 14.63
C GLY A 351 -11.80 -8.26 15.60
N VAL A 352 -12.96 -8.23 16.25
CA VAL A 352 -13.38 -9.31 17.17
C VAL A 352 -13.43 -10.67 16.49
N LEU A 353 -13.90 -10.74 15.23
CA LEU A 353 -13.92 -11.98 14.44
C LEU A 353 -12.52 -12.44 13.98
N THR A 354 -11.55 -11.53 13.91
CA THR A 354 -10.17 -11.86 13.53
C THR A 354 -9.47 -12.68 14.63
N ILE A 355 -9.79 -12.42 15.91
CA ILE A 355 -9.20 -13.12 17.07
C ILE A 355 -9.41 -14.65 17.05
N PRO A 356 -10.64 -15.18 16.99
CA PRO A 356 -10.87 -16.62 16.95
C PRO A 356 -10.31 -17.23 15.65
N LEU A 357 -10.36 -16.47 14.54
CA LEU A 357 -9.82 -16.92 13.26
C LEU A 357 -8.31 -17.16 13.33
N LEU A 358 -7.52 -16.21 13.86
CA LEU A 358 -6.07 -16.36 14.02
C LEU A 358 -5.71 -17.48 15.01
N THR A 359 -6.51 -17.63 16.07
CA THR A 359 -6.35 -18.74 17.02
C THR A 359 -6.55 -20.11 16.36
N ALA A 360 -7.34 -20.18 15.28
CA ALA A 360 -7.57 -21.43 14.55
C ALA A 360 -6.38 -21.88 13.68
N TYR A 361 -5.45 -20.99 13.29
CA TYR A 361 -4.37 -21.33 12.34
C TYR A 361 -3.46 -22.49 12.80
N PRO A 362 -2.96 -22.51 14.05
CA PRO A 362 -2.19 -23.65 14.55
C PRO A 362 -2.95 -24.98 14.47
N TYR A 363 -4.27 -24.98 14.68
CA TYR A 363 -5.09 -26.18 14.59
C TYR A 363 -5.34 -26.60 13.14
N ILE A 364 -5.54 -25.64 12.23
CA ILE A 364 -5.61 -25.89 10.80
C ILE A 364 -4.31 -26.55 10.31
N ALA A 365 -3.16 -26.16 10.89
CA ALA A 365 -1.84 -26.73 10.56
C ALA A 365 -1.71 -28.24 10.79
N LEU A 366 -2.49 -28.79 11.75
CA LEU A 366 -2.51 -30.21 12.09
C LEU A 366 -3.18 -31.07 11.01
N LEU A 367 -3.96 -30.43 10.12
CA LEU A 367 -4.59 -31.09 9.00
C LEU A 367 -3.58 -31.38 7.88
N SER A 368 -3.95 -32.31 7.00
CA SER A 368 -3.12 -32.71 5.86
C SER A 368 -3.96 -32.82 4.57
N GLY A 369 -3.26 -32.81 3.43
CA GLY A 369 -3.86 -32.96 2.11
C GLY A 369 -4.89 -31.87 1.76
N PHE A 370 -5.99 -32.28 1.15
CA PHE A 370 -7.04 -31.39 0.64
C PHE A 370 -7.73 -30.58 1.74
N SER A 371 -7.95 -31.17 2.92
CA SER A 371 -8.62 -30.48 4.03
C SER A 371 -7.83 -29.26 4.50
N LEU A 372 -6.50 -29.40 4.64
CA LEU A 372 -5.61 -28.29 4.95
C LEU A 372 -5.68 -27.20 3.88
N PHE A 373 -5.54 -27.57 2.60
CA PHE A 373 -5.58 -26.61 1.50
C PHE A 373 -6.91 -25.83 1.48
N PHE A 374 -8.04 -26.52 1.60
CA PHE A 374 -9.36 -25.91 1.57
C PHE A 374 -9.59 -24.96 2.77
N LEU A 375 -9.36 -25.43 3.99
CA LEU A 375 -9.59 -24.63 5.19
C LEU A 375 -8.63 -23.44 5.29
N LEU A 376 -7.38 -23.60 4.86
CA LEU A 376 -6.41 -22.51 4.86
C LEU A 376 -6.77 -21.41 3.85
N ASN A 377 -7.26 -21.78 2.67
CA ASN A 377 -7.79 -20.81 1.69
C ASN A 377 -9.00 -20.07 2.26
N VAL A 378 -9.97 -20.78 2.85
CA VAL A 378 -11.14 -20.17 3.48
C VAL A 378 -10.73 -19.23 4.62
N ALA A 379 -9.83 -19.67 5.50
CA ALA A 379 -9.33 -18.83 6.60
C ALA A 379 -8.61 -17.58 6.08
N SER A 380 -7.77 -17.72 5.06
CA SER A 380 -7.07 -16.59 4.44
C SER A 380 -8.02 -15.62 3.75
N ILE A 381 -9.07 -16.10 3.07
CA ILE A 381 -10.13 -15.27 2.48
C ILE A 381 -10.83 -14.47 3.58
N ILE A 382 -11.31 -15.14 4.63
CA ILE A 382 -12.00 -14.49 5.74
C ILE A 382 -11.09 -13.43 6.37
N LYS A 383 -9.83 -13.77 6.67
CA LYS A 383 -8.87 -12.83 7.26
C LYS A 383 -8.72 -11.58 6.39
N ASN A 384 -8.52 -11.75 5.09
CA ASN A 384 -8.29 -10.62 4.18
C ASN A 384 -9.54 -9.73 4.07
N VAL A 385 -10.73 -10.33 4.03
CA VAL A 385 -12.01 -9.61 4.06
C VAL A 385 -12.15 -8.78 5.34
N LEU A 386 -11.93 -9.40 6.51
CA LEU A 386 -12.00 -8.72 7.81
C LEU A 386 -10.96 -7.59 7.91
N SER A 387 -9.72 -7.84 7.50
CA SER A 387 -8.65 -6.82 7.52
C SER A 387 -8.98 -5.62 6.65
N THR A 388 -9.59 -5.83 5.48
CA THR A 388 -9.97 -4.72 4.58
C THR A 388 -11.20 -3.97 5.08
N ALA A 389 -12.17 -4.64 5.69
CA ALA A 389 -13.31 -3.97 6.30
C ALA A 389 -12.84 -2.98 7.38
N ILE A 390 -11.86 -3.37 8.20
CA ILE A 390 -11.25 -2.50 9.22
C ILE A 390 -10.53 -1.31 8.57
N ILE A 391 -9.64 -1.57 7.61
CA ILE A 391 -8.85 -0.52 6.95
C ILE A 391 -9.76 0.50 6.24
N THR A 392 -10.73 0.02 5.46
CA THR A 392 -11.66 0.89 4.73
C THR A 392 -12.52 1.70 5.70
N GLY A 393 -13.01 1.07 6.78
CA GLY A 393 -13.79 1.76 7.82
C GLY A 393 -13.01 2.90 8.46
N LEU A 394 -11.74 2.69 8.80
CA LEU A 394 -10.89 3.71 9.42
C LEU A 394 -10.55 4.85 8.44
N LEU A 395 -10.31 4.56 7.16
CA LEU A 395 -10.10 5.60 6.13
C LEU A 395 -11.33 6.48 5.92
N LEU A 396 -12.53 5.90 6.01
CA LEU A 396 -13.79 6.66 5.95
C LEU A 396 -13.96 7.57 7.17
N ILE A 397 -13.62 7.09 8.37
CA ILE A 397 -13.67 7.90 9.60
C ILE A 397 -12.68 9.07 9.50
N GLN A 398 -11.45 8.83 9.04
CA GLN A 398 -10.45 9.89 8.80
C GLN A 398 -10.98 10.95 7.82
N SER A 399 -11.61 10.50 6.74
CA SER A 399 -12.16 11.40 5.71
C SER A 399 -13.34 12.22 6.22
N ARG A 400 -14.13 11.70 7.17
CA ARG A 400 -15.24 12.41 7.82
C ARG A 400 -14.78 13.38 8.90
N ALA A 401 -13.65 13.11 9.56
CA ALA A 401 -13.09 13.95 10.63
C ALA A 401 -12.45 15.26 10.12
N VAL A 402 -12.37 15.46 8.80
CA VAL A 402 -11.65 16.57 8.17
C VAL A 402 -12.46 17.16 7.00
N GLU A 403 -12.47 18.49 6.92
CA GLU A 403 -13.06 19.24 5.80
C GLU A 403 -12.35 18.91 4.47
N GLN A 404 -13.09 19.00 3.36
CA GLN A 404 -12.61 18.59 2.03
C GLN A 404 -11.26 19.27 1.64
N ASN A 405 -11.07 20.53 2.02
CA ASN A 405 -9.86 21.32 1.77
C ASN A 405 -8.59 20.78 2.47
N GLN A 406 -8.74 20.02 3.56
CA GLN A 406 -7.67 19.53 4.41
C GLN A 406 -7.44 18.02 4.31
N ARG A 407 -8.32 17.29 3.60
CA ARG A 407 -8.22 15.82 3.42
C ARG A 407 -6.91 15.37 2.79
N GLY A 408 -6.34 16.16 1.86
CA GLY A 408 -5.05 15.84 1.24
C GLY A 408 -3.90 15.79 2.27
N ALA A 409 -3.80 16.82 3.11
CA ALA A 409 -2.79 16.89 4.17
C ALA A 409 -3.01 15.80 5.25
N ALA A 410 -4.27 15.56 5.65
CA ALA A 410 -4.62 14.50 6.59
C ALA A 410 -4.24 13.10 6.07
N ASN A 411 -4.54 12.82 4.80
CA ASN A 411 -4.15 11.57 4.13
C ASN A 411 -2.63 11.44 4.00
N GLY A 412 -1.91 12.55 3.78
CA GLY A 412 -0.44 12.59 3.78
C GLY A 412 0.14 12.14 5.12
N ILE A 413 -0.32 12.75 6.22
CA ILE A 413 0.08 12.39 7.59
C ILE A 413 -0.23 10.91 7.87
N ALA A 414 -1.44 10.46 7.54
CA ALA A 414 -1.86 9.08 7.73
C ALA A 414 -0.96 8.08 6.97
N MET A 415 -0.60 8.40 5.72
CA MET A 415 0.25 7.56 4.88
C MET A 415 1.69 7.45 5.41
N THR A 416 2.26 8.55 5.92
CA THR A 416 3.60 8.55 6.52
C THR A 416 3.62 7.72 7.80
N LEU A 417 2.68 7.96 8.73
CA LEU A 417 2.64 7.21 9.99
C LEU A 417 2.33 5.73 9.75
N MET A 418 1.39 5.42 8.85
CA MET A 418 1.10 4.05 8.44
C MET A 418 2.35 3.35 7.87
N SER A 419 3.15 4.05 7.06
CA SER A 419 4.36 3.46 6.47
C SER A 419 5.40 3.10 7.52
N LEU A 420 5.57 3.95 8.53
CA LEU A 420 6.46 3.68 9.67
C LEU A 420 6.02 2.40 10.40
N PHE A 421 4.73 2.28 10.72
CA PHE A 421 4.17 1.10 11.40
C PHE A 421 4.26 -0.16 10.52
N LYS A 422 4.02 -0.05 9.21
CA LYS A 422 4.21 -1.14 8.25
C LYS A 422 5.67 -1.56 8.08
N ALA A 423 6.64 -0.71 8.40
CA ALA A 423 8.06 -1.09 8.40
C ALA A 423 8.41 -2.00 9.58
N VAL A 424 7.78 -1.79 10.75
CA VAL A 424 7.99 -2.63 11.93
C VAL A 424 7.38 -4.02 11.75
N GLY A 425 6.24 -4.13 11.06
CA GLY A 425 5.47 -5.37 10.89
C GLY A 425 6.29 -6.58 10.44
N PRO A 426 6.97 -6.55 9.27
CA PRO A 426 7.73 -7.70 8.78
C PRO A 426 8.92 -8.08 9.66
N ALA A 427 9.68 -7.10 10.15
CA ALA A 427 10.83 -7.36 11.02
C ALA A 427 10.41 -7.99 12.36
N ALA A 428 9.38 -7.43 13.00
CA ALA A 428 8.80 -7.99 14.22
C ALA A 428 8.19 -9.37 13.95
N GLY A 429 7.43 -9.53 12.86
CA GLY A 429 6.78 -10.80 12.52
C GLY A 429 7.77 -11.93 12.25
N GLY A 430 8.82 -11.66 11.46
CA GLY A 430 9.89 -12.62 11.21
C GLY A 430 10.67 -13.00 12.47
N ALA A 431 10.97 -12.03 13.33
CA ALA A 431 11.65 -12.27 14.60
C ALA A 431 10.78 -13.07 15.60
N ILE A 432 9.48 -12.74 15.70
CA ILE A 432 8.53 -13.47 16.53
C ILE A 432 8.38 -14.92 16.03
N LEU A 433 8.27 -15.12 14.72
CA LEU A 433 8.18 -16.45 14.13
C LEU A 433 9.44 -17.27 14.41
N SER A 434 10.62 -16.70 14.17
CA SER A 434 11.90 -17.35 14.48
C SER A 434 12.02 -17.73 15.96
N TRP A 435 11.73 -16.80 16.87
CA TRP A 435 11.74 -17.06 18.31
C TRP A 435 10.74 -18.17 18.68
N SER A 436 9.54 -18.16 18.11
CA SER A 436 8.53 -19.18 18.36
C SER A 436 9.00 -20.58 17.94
N GLN A 437 9.73 -20.68 16.81
CA GLN A 437 10.25 -21.93 16.28
C GLN A 437 11.37 -22.52 17.15
N THR A 438 12.05 -21.69 17.97
CA THR A 438 13.01 -22.20 18.97
C THR A 438 12.37 -22.76 20.24
N ARG A 439 11.05 -22.56 20.43
CA ARG A 439 10.32 -22.92 21.65
C ARG A 439 9.20 -23.94 21.39
N LEU A 440 9.50 -24.99 20.64
CA LEU A 440 8.53 -26.04 20.33
C LEU A 440 8.09 -26.83 21.57
N ASP A 441 9.00 -27.04 22.53
CA ASP A 441 8.75 -27.86 23.74
C ASP A 441 8.23 -27.04 24.95
N ALA A 442 7.81 -25.80 24.73
CA ALA A 442 7.35 -24.95 25.82
C ALA A 442 5.97 -25.40 26.35
N SER A 443 5.82 -25.43 27.68
CA SER A 443 4.56 -25.82 28.35
C SER A 443 3.42 -24.81 28.18
N PHE A 444 3.73 -23.55 27.87
CA PHE A 444 2.75 -22.48 27.63
C PHE A 444 2.94 -21.91 26.22
N LEU A 445 1.91 -22.03 25.38
CA LEU A 445 1.88 -21.57 23.98
C LEU A 445 3.12 -22.04 23.17
N PRO A 446 3.25 -23.35 22.90
CA PRO A 446 4.38 -23.88 22.14
C PRO A 446 4.36 -23.43 20.68
N GLY A 447 5.56 -23.21 20.13
CA GLY A 447 5.75 -23.02 18.70
C GLY A 447 4.85 -21.94 18.09
N THR A 448 4.15 -22.31 17.02
CA THR A 448 3.32 -21.41 16.21
C THR A 448 2.15 -20.79 16.97
N HIS A 449 1.69 -21.41 18.07
CA HIS A 449 0.65 -20.83 18.91
C HIS A 449 1.06 -19.46 19.49
N MET A 450 2.33 -19.29 19.84
CA MET A 450 2.85 -18.01 20.36
C MET A 450 2.74 -16.88 19.33
N VAL A 451 3.00 -17.17 18.06
CA VAL A 451 2.99 -16.17 16.98
C VAL A 451 1.57 -15.63 16.77
N PHE A 452 0.60 -16.52 16.61
CA PHE A 452 -0.79 -16.13 16.41
C PHE A 452 -1.41 -15.52 17.67
N PHE A 453 -0.96 -15.93 18.87
CA PHE A 453 -1.33 -15.27 20.12
C PHE A 453 -0.83 -13.82 20.18
N LEU A 454 0.43 -13.56 19.82
CA LEU A 454 0.96 -12.19 19.79
C LEU A 454 0.27 -11.33 18.74
N LEU A 455 -0.07 -11.89 17.57
CA LEU A 455 -0.90 -11.20 16.59
C LEU A 455 -2.28 -10.84 17.17
N ASN A 456 -2.92 -11.77 17.89
CA ASN A 456 -4.19 -11.51 18.58
C ASN A 456 -4.08 -10.43 19.65
N VAL A 457 -2.97 -10.35 20.38
CA VAL A 457 -2.75 -9.28 21.37
C VAL A 457 -2.72 -7.91 20.67
N VAL A 458 -2.00 -7.81 19.55
CA VAL A 458 -1.94 -6.55 18.76
C VAL A 458 -3.32 -6.21 18.18
N ASP A 459 -4.05 -7.19 17.67
CA ASP A 459 -5.40 -7.01 17.13
C ASP A 459 -6.39 -6.58 18.23
N ALA A 460 -6.33 -7.21 19.41
CA ALA A 460 -7.15 -6.86 20.57
C ALA A 460 -6.86 -5.43 21.05
N ILE A 461 -5.60 -4.98 21.07
CA ILE A 461 -5.23 -3.59 21.34
C ILE A 461 -5.88 -2.67 20.29
N GLY A 462 -5.78 -3.03 19.00
CA GLY A 462 -6.43 -2.30 17.90
C GLY A 462 -7.95 -2.19 18.09
N VAL A 463 -8.61 -3.28 18.48
CA VAL A 463 -10.05 -3.33 18.78
C VAL A 463 -10.38 -2.44 19.98
N LEU A 464 -9.62 -2.51 21.07
CA LEU A 464 -9.81 -1.64 22.24
C LEU A 464 -9.70 -0.15 21.88
N MET A 465 -8.76 0.20 21.00
CA MET A 465 -8.60 1.57 20.49
C MET A 465 -9.81 2.04 19.65
N THR A 466 -10.67 1.15 19.16
CA THR A 466 -11.90 1.57 18.46
C THR A 466 -13.02 2.02 19.40
N PHE A 467 -12.91 1.78 20.70
CA PHE A 467 -13.92 2.17 21.69
C PHE A 467 -13.65 3.58 22.24
N LYS A 468 -14.70 4.18 22.84
CA LYS A 468 -14.56 5.43 23.60
C LYS A 468 -13.77 5.12 24.89
N PRO A 469 -12.88 6.02 25.36
CA PRO A 469 -12.68 7.40 24.92
C PRO A 469 -11.69 7.60 23.76
N PHE A 470 -11.03 6.54 23.27
CA PHE A 470 -9.91 6.68 22.34
C PHE A 470 -10.36 7.16 20.96
N LEU A 471 -11.33 6.46 20.34
CA LEU A 471 -11.89 6.85 19.05
C LEU A 471 -13.27 7.51 19.26
N PRO A 472 -13.34 8.86 19.36
CA PRO A 472 -14.61 9.55 19.35
C PRO A 472 -15.24 9.37 17.97
N THR A 473 -16.47 8.85 17.94
CA THR A 473 -17.28 8.85 16.72
C THR A 473 -17.51 10.30 16.31
N PRO A 474 -17.09 10.70 15.08
CA PRO A 474 -17.27 12.06 14.60
C PRO A 474 -18.76 12.41 14.40
#